data_AF-A0A257M331-F1
#
_entry.id   AF-A0A257M331-F1
#
_cell.length_a   1.000
_cell.length_b   1.000
_cell.length_c   1.000
_cell.angle_alpha   90.00
_cell.angle_beta   90.00
_cell.angle_gamma   90.00
#
_symmetry.space_group_name_H-M   'P 1'
#
loop_
_entity.id
_entity.type
_entity.pdbx_description
1 polymer ?
#
loop_
_entity_poly.entity_id
_entity_poly.type
_entity_poly.pdbx_seq_one_letter_code
_entity_poly.pdbx_strand_id
1 'polypeptide(L)'
;MIPYLPAKGAGWSAIAAALGTTLAPWGLAFIQSYAVDKNISLQTLRWARVDVVIGSVLTGVIGLAIAVACAATLNRAGVHIADAGDAATALRPLAGKFATLLFGAGLLGASLLAAAIVPIATAYSIADGVGEPASLDLDSHHFQWFYAAFVGLTIAAVSIVSLPQLPLIPLIYTSQVVNAVLLPLHVIALQLLSNDVSITGAARQGLWSRVAGWISIALILACVAALGWSWIGGIK
;
A
#
# COMPACT_ATOMS: atom_id res chain seq x y z
N MET A 1 12.42 23.20 0.98
CA MET A 1 12.02 22.55 -0.29
C MET A 1 10.61 23.02 -0.60
N ILE A 2 10.39 23.66 -1.75
CA ILE A 2 9.07 24.14 -2.18
C ILE A 2 8.44 23.04 -3.03
N PRO A 3 7.15 22.69 -2.86
CA PRO A 3 6.49 21.70 -3.72
C PRO A 3 6.46 22.19 -5.17
N TYR A 4 6.92 21.37 -6.11
CA TYR A 4 6.81 21.63 -7.54
C TYR A 4 6.38 20.37 -8.28
N LEU A 5 5.62 20.54 -9.37
CA LEU A 5 5.21 19.41 -10.20
C LEU A 5 6.41 18.87 -11.00
N PRO A 6 6.58 17.54 -11.10
CA PRO A 6 7.73 16.95 -11.77
C PRO A 6 7.70 17.22 -13.27
N ALA A 7 8.82 17.70 -13.81
CA ALA A 7 8.99 17.95 -15.24
C ALA A 7 9.33 16.68 -16.06
N LYS A 8 9.72 15.59 -15.41
CA LYS A 8 10.16 14.33 -16.04
C LYS A 8 9.24 13.17 -15.69
N GLY A 9 9.08 12.22 -16.60
CA GLY A 9 8.25 11.01 -16.41
C GLY A 9 8.60 10.20 -15.16
N ALA A 10 9.88 10.12 -14.81
CA ALA A 10 10.33 9.45 -13.58
C ALA A 10 9.72 10.05 -12.29
N GLY A 11 9.45 11.36 -12.26
CA GLY A 11 8.82 12.00 -11.11
C GLY A 11 7.33 11.64 -10.98
N TRP A 12 6.63 11.51 -12.10
CA TRP A 12 5.23 11.05 -12.10
C TRP A 12 5.12 9.59 -11.66
N SER A 13 6.03 8.73 -12.11
CA SER A 13 6.14 7.36 -11.63
C SER A 13 6.39 7.30 -10.12
N ALA A 14 7.18 8.23 -9.56
CA ALA A 14 7.48 8.23 -8.12
C ALA A 14 6.26 8.66 -7.29
N ILE A 15 5.49 9.64 -7.77
CA ILE A 15 4.22 10.03 -7.16
C ILE A 15 3.22 8.86 -7.21
N ALA A 16 3.10 8.20 -8.37
CA ALA A 16 2.23 7.05 -8.52
C ALA A 16 2.66 5.89 -7.62
N ALA A 17 3.95 5.56 -7.56
CA ALA A 17 4.46 4.53 -6.66
C ALA A 17 4.19 4.87 -5.18
N ALA A 18 4.35 6.14 -4.79
CA ALA A 18 4.02 6.61 -3.43
C ALA A 18 2.50 6.49 -3.13
N LEU A 19 1.64 6.76 -4.12
CA LEU A 19 0.20 6.53 -3.98
C LEU A 19 -0.14 5.05 -3.88
N GLY A 20 0.45 4.20 -4.73
CA GLY A 20 0.17 2.77 -4.76
C GLY A 20 0.66 2.01 -3.53
N THR A 21 1.76 2.46 -2.90
CA THR A 21 2.24 1.85 -1.64
C THR A 21 1.42 2.28 -0.42
N THR A 22 0.81 3.48 -0.46
CA THR A 22 -0.01 3.99 0.66
C THR A 22 -1.47 3.53 0.59
N LEU A 23 -2.02 3.43 -0.61
CA LEU A 23 -3.39 3.01 -0.87
C LEU A 23 -3.38 1.75 -1.73
N ALA A 24 -2.79 0.68 -1.20
CA ALA A 24 -2.73 -0.57 -1.94
C ALA A 24 -4.11 -1.24 -2.01
N PRO A 25 -4.55 -1.70 -3.20
CA PRO A 25 -5.86 -2.34 -3.35
C PRO A 25 -6.13 -3.50 -2.38
N TRP A 26 -5.13 -4.35 -2.17
CA TRP A 26 -5.22 -5.46 -1.21
C TRP A 26 -5.47 -4.97 0.22
N GLY A 27 -4.89 -3.83 0.61
CA GLY A 27 -5.08 -3.24 1.94
C GLY A 27 -6.49 -2.70 2.12
N LEU A 28 -7.07 -2.12 1.07
CA LEU A 28 -8.46 -1.66 1.09
C LEU A 28 -9.44 -2.83 1.24
N ALA A 29 -9.22 -3.92 0.50
CA ALA A 29 -10.03 -5.14 0.65
C ALA A 29 -9.87 -5.76 2.05
N PHE A 30 -8.63 -5.85 2.55
CA PHE A 30 -8.35 -6.41 3.86
C PHE A 30 -9.05 -5.67 5.01
N ILE A 31 -9.11 -4.33 4.96
CA ILE A 31 -9.79 -3.55 6.00
C ILE A 31 -11.28 -3.93 6.09
N GLN A 32 -11.91 -4.31 4.98
CA GLN A 32 -13.31 -4.73 4.97
C GLN A 32 -13.49 -6.10 5.63
N SER A 33 -12.72 -7.11 5.21
CA SER A 33 -12.78 -8.44 5.80
C SER A 33 -12.39 -8.39 7.29
N TYR A 34 -11.39 -7.58 7.65
CA TYR A 34 -10.99 -7.35 9.04
C TYR A 34 -12.09 -6.69 9.89
N ALA A 35 -12.83 -5.72 9.33
CA ALA A 35 -13.92 -5.08 10.03
C ALA A 35 -15.08 -6.05 10.33
N VAL A 36 -15.33 -6.99 9.42
CA VAL A 36 -16.30 -8.08 9.61
C VAL A 36 -15.81 -9.05 10.69
N ASP A 37 -14.55 -9.50 10.60
CA ASP A 37 -13.94 -10.42 11.56
C ASP A 37 -13.91 -9.85 12.99
N LYS A 38 -13.58 -8.55 13.14
CA LYS A 38 -13.63 -7.82 14.41
C LYS A 38 -15.02 -7.41 14.87
N ASN A 39 -16.07 -7.75 14.13
CA ASN A 39 -17.46 -7.40 14.43
C ASN A 39 -17.64 -5.90 14.76
N ILE A 40 -17.03 -5.02 13.95
CA ILE A 40 -17.10 -3.58 14.17
C ILE A 40 -18.55 -3.10 14.01
N SER A 41 -19.17 -2.71 15.12
CA SER A 41 -20.53 -2.17 15.13
C SER A 41 -20.56 -0.68 14.78
N LEU A 42 -21.75 -0.15 14.47
CA LEU A 42 -21.95 1.28 14.25
C LEU A 42 -21.55 2.14 15.46
N GLN A 43 -21.60 1.59 16.68
CA GLN A 43 -21.20 2.28 17.90
C GLN A 43 -19.69 2.41 18.03
N THR A 44 -18.93 1.37 17.61
CA THR A 44 -17.46 1.36 17.64
C THR A 44 -16.84 1.97 16.38
N LEU A 45 -17.61 2.18 15.32
CA LEU A 45 -17.16 2.76 14.05
C LEU A 45 -16.49 4.14 14.23
N ARG A 46 -16.93 4.95 15.19
CA ARG A 46 -16.30 6.24 15.49
C ARG A 46 -14.85 6.06 15.97
N TRP A 47 -14.60 5.09 16.83
CA TRP A 47 -13.26 4.79 17.34
C TRP A 47 -12.38 4.20 16.25
N ALA A 48 -12.91 3.28 15.44
CA ALA A 48 -12.22 2.74 14.29
C ALA A 48 -11.80 3.86 13.30
N ARG A 49 -12.64 4.88 13.08
CA ARG A 49 -12.26 6.05 12.25
C ARG A 49 -11.11 6.85 12.86
N VAL A 50 -11.11 7.04 14.18
CA VAL A 50 -10.02 7.76 14.86
C VAL A 50 -8.70 6.99 14.69
N ASP A 51 -8.73 5.68 14.86
CA ASP A 51 -7.54 4.82 14.69
C ASP A 51 -7.00 4.90 13.25
N VAL A 52 -7.89 4.84 12.25
CA VAL A 52 -7.51 4.98 10.83
C VAL A 52 -6.92 6.37 10.54
N VAL A 53 -7.48 7.43 11.10
CA VAL A 53 -6.96 8.81 10.90
C VAL A 53 -5.58 8.95 11.54
N ILE A 54 -5.40 8.51 12.78
CA ILE A 54 -4.12 8.55 13.48
C ILE A 54 -3.07 7.74 12.71
N GLY A 55 -3.42 6.52 12.30
CA GLY A 55 -2.54 5.66 11.51
C GLY A 55 -2.15 6.29 10.17
N SER A 56 -3.11 6.91 9.47
CA SER A 56 -2.86 7.57 8.19
C SER A 56 -1.93 8.79 8.33
N VAL A 57 -2.13 9.62 9.36
CA VAL A 57 -1.27 10.77 9.65
C VAL A 57 0.14 10.31 10.00
N LEU A 58 0.26 9.30 10.87
CA LEU A 58 1.56 8.76 11.27
C LEU A 58 2.32 8.20 10.08
N THR A 59 1.65 7.44 9.21
CA THR A 59 2.23 6.94 7.95
C THR A 59 2.73 8.08 7.07
N GLY A 60 1.96 9.16 6.93
CA GLY A 60 2.36 10.35 6.17
C GLY A 60 3.59 11.04 6.77
N VAL A 61 3.62 11.23 8.08
CA VAL A 61 4.76 11.86 8.80
C VAL A 61 6.03 11.02 8.66
N ILE A 62 5.93 9.71 8.85
CA ILE A 62 7.07 8.79 8.72
C ILE A 62 7.55 8.77 7.26
N GLY A 63 6.64 8.65 6.29
CA GLY A 63 6.98 8.68 4.86
C GLY A 63 7.68 9.98 4.45
N LEU A 64 7.20 11.13 4.94
CA LEU A 64 7.83 12.43 4.71
C LEU A 64 9.22 12.50 5.36
N ALA A 65 9.38 12.02 6.60
CA ALA A 65 10.66 11.99 7.28
C ALA A 65 11.68 11.13 6.51
N ILE A 66 11.26 9.98 5.99
CA ILE A 66 12.11 9.11 5.15
C ILE A 66 12.47 9.82 3.84
N ALA A 67 11.52 10.45 3.16
CA ALA A 67 11.78 11.17 1.91
C ALA A 67 12.77 12.34 2.12
N VAL A 68 12.59 13.14 3.18
CA VAL A 68 13.49 14.23 3.54
C VAL A 68 14.87 13.70 3.92
N ALA A 69 14.95 12.62 4.70
CA ALA A 69 16.20 11.97 5.04
C ALA A 69 16.92 11.52 3.76
N CYS A 70 16.28 10.75 2.89
CA CYS A 70 16.87 10.29 1.62
C CYS A 70 17.31 11.47 0.73
N ALA A 71 16.54 12.56 0.67
CA ALA A 71 16.90 13.74 -0.09
C ALA A 71 18.11 14.50 0.50
N ALA A 72 18.20 14.63 1.83
CA ALA A 72 19.31 15.29 2.49
C ALA A 72 20.62 14.48 2.43
N THR A 73 20.51 13.17 2.19
CA THR A 73 21.60 12.21 2.38
C THR A 73 22.01 11.57 1.06
N LEU A 74 21.22 10.61 0.57
CA LEU A 74 21.49 9.85 -0.65
C LEU A 74 21.54 10.73 -1.89
N ASN A 75 20.58 11.65 -2.05
CA ASN A 75 20.54 12.52 -3.22
C ASN A 75 21.75 13.49 -3.24
N ARG A 76 22.13 14.04 -2.08
CA ARG A 76 23.29 14.94 -1.96
C ARG A 76 24.62 14.22 -2.20
N ALA A 77 24.71 12.94 -1.82
CA ALA A 77 25.88 12.10 -2.05
C ALA A 77 25.95 11.52 -3.48
N GLY A 78 24.91 11.72 -4.31
CA GLY A 78 24.86 11.18 -5.67
C GLY A 78 24.76 9.64 -5.73
N VAL A 79 24.36 8.99 -4.63
CA VAL A 79 24.32 7.53 -4.53
C VAL A 79 23.08 7.00 -5.24
N HIS A 80 23.27 6.12 -6.21
CA HIS A 80 22.19 5.35 -6.83
C HIS A 80 22.01 4.04 -6.07
N ILE A 81 20.78 3.75 -5.63
CA ILE A 81 20.43 2.54 -4.89
C ILE A 81 20.16 1.43 -5.90
N ALA A 82 20.97 0.37 -5.89
CA ALA A 82 20.71 -0.84 -6.66
C ALA A 82 20.01 -1.91 -5.79
N ASP A 83 20.28 -1.90 -4.48
CA ASP A 83 19.70 -2.81 -3.51
C ASP A 83 19.34 -2.11 -2.19
N ALA A 84 18.45 -2.70 -1.39
CA ALA A 84 18.04 -2.18 -0.10
C ALA A 84 19.23 -2.06 0.89
N GLY A 85 20.25 -2.91 0.74
CA GLY A 85 21.50 -2.82 1.50
C GLY A 85 22.30 -1.55 1.22
N ASP A 86 22.22 -1.01 0.00
CA ASP A 86 22.88 0.25 -0.37
C ASP A 86 22.26 1.42 0.38
N ALA A 87 20.94 1.41 0.56
CA ALA A 87 20.23 2.42 1.33
C ALA A 87 20.70 2.44 2.79
N ALA A 88 20.85 1.26 3.41
CA ALA A 88 21.35 1.14 4.78
C ALA A 88 22.78 1.68 4.95
N THR A 89 23.64 1.39 3.98
CA THR A 89 25.05 1.82 3.98
C THR A 89 25.18 3.32 3.70
N ALA A 90 24.32 3.86 2.84
CA ALA A 90 24.31 5.28 2.50
C ALA A 90 23.89 6.20 3.66
N LEU A 91 23.22 5.67 4.69
CA LEU A 91 22.87 6.41 5.91
C LEU A 91 24.03 6.52 6.92
N ARG A 92 25.09 5.70 6.77
CA ARG A 92 26.24 5.66 7.68
C ARG A 92 26.95 7.01 7.89
N PRO A 93 27.14 7.88 6.88
CA PRO A 93 27.87 9.15 7.04
C PRO A 93 27.18 10.17 7.96
N LEU A 94 25.87 10.06 8.21
CA LEU A 94 25.13 11.08 8.96
C LEU A 94 24.93 10.76 10.44
N ALA A 95 24.77 9.48 10.77
CA ALA A 95 24.46 9.04 12.13
C ALA A 95 25.30 7.83 12.58
N GLY A 96 26.38 7.56 11.85
CA GLY A 96 27.36 6.53 12.19
C GLY A 96 26.85 5.09 11.96
N LYS A 97 27.57 4.12 12.52
CA LYS A 97 27.26 2.69 12.36
C LYS A 97 25.90 2.29 12.96
N PHE A 98 25.44 3.01 13.99
CA PHE A 98 24.18 2.72 14.67
C PHE A 98 22.97 2.95 13.76
N ALA A 99 23.00 3.96 12.89
CA ALA A 99 21.91 4.25 11.96
C ALA A 99 21.72 3.16 10.89
N THR A 100 22.82 2.61 10.37
CA THR A 100 22.77 1.47 9.45
C THR A 100 22.15 0.24 10.12
N LEU A 101 22.51 -0.03 11.38
CA LEU A 101 21.95 -1.15 12.14
C LEU A 101 20.46 -0.95 12.43
N LEU A 102 20.07 0.25 12.87
CA LEU A 102 18.68 0.59 13.16
C LEU A 102 17.81 0.55 11.91
N PHE A 103 18.31 1.06 10.78
CA PHE A 103 17.64 0.97 9.49
C PHE A 103 17.50 -0.48 9.03
N GLY A 104 18.56 -1.28 9.14
CA GLY A 104 18.53 -2.71 8.78
C GLY A 104 17.53 -3.50 9.64
N ALA A 105 17.51 -3.27 10.95
CA ALA A 105 16.55 -3.89 11.85
C ALA A 105 15.10 -3.47 11.56
N GLY A 106 14.88 -2.17 11.31
CA GLY A 106 13.57 -1.64 10.93
C GLY A 106 13.08 -2.18 9.59
N LEU A 107 13.95 -2.21 8.58
CA LEU A 107 13.66 -2.77 7.26
C LEU A 107 13.34 -4.26 7.35
N LEU A 108 14.10 -5.03 8.14
CA LEU A 108 13.84 -6.44 8.39
C LEU A 108 12.47 -6.64 9.07
N GLY A 109 12.20 -5.89 10.14
CA GLY A 109 10.93 -5.96 10.85
C GLY A 109 9.73 -5.62 9.96
N ALA A 110 9.83 -4.55 9.17
CA ALA A 110 8.81 -4.17 8.20
C ALA A 110 8.62 -5.25 7.12
N SER A 111 9.70 -5.86 6.64
CA SER A 111 9.65 -6.91 5.63
C SER A 111 8.99 -8.18 6.15
N LEU A 112 9.31 -8.60 7.39
CA LEU A 112 8.68 -9.76 8.03
C LEU A 112 7.18 -9.53 8.27
N LEU A 113 6.82 -8.33 8.73
CA LEU A 113 5.42 -7.95 8.91
C LEU A 113 4.66 -7.98 7.58
N ALA A 114 5.23 -7.41 6.51
CA ALA A 114 4.64 -7.44 5.18
C ALA A 114 4.51 -8.87 4.63
N ALA A 115 5.54 -9.70 4.82
CA ALA A 115 5.53 -11.10 4.40
C ALA A 115 4.44 -11.93 5.08
N ALA A 116 4.05 -11.57 6.32
CA ALA A 116 2.93 -12.21 7.00
C ALA A 116 1.57 -11.64 6.55
N ILE A 117 1.42 -10.31 6.54
CA ILE A 117 0.12 -9.66 6.33
C ILE A 117 -0.36 -9.77 4.89
N VAL A 118 0.52 -9.59 3.90
CA VAL A 118 0.10 -9.52 2.48
C VAL A 118 -0.51 -10.85 1.99
N PRO A 119 0.11 -12.03 2.24
CA PRO A 119 -0.49 -13.29 1.83
C PRO A 119 -1.79 -13.58 2.60
N ILE A 120 -1.88 -13.21 3.89
CA ILE A 120 -3.12 -13.34 4.69
C ILE A 120 -4.24 -12.52 4.05
N ALA A 121 -4.00 -11.23 3.80
CA ALA A 121 -4.98 -10.34 3.19
C ALA A 121 -5.45 -10.81 1.82
N THR A 122 -4.53 -11.35 1.02
CA THR A 122 -4.85 -11.88 -0.30
C THR A 122 -5.65 -13.18 -0.20
N ALA A 123 -5.29 -14.06 0.75
CA ALA A 123 -6.03 -15.29 1.01
C ALA A 123 -7.47 -15.02 1.47
N TYR A 124 -7.68 -14.00 2.32
CA TYR A 124 -9.01 -13.49 2.68
C TYR A 124 -9.80 -13.09 1.44
N SER A 125 -9.21 -12.26 0.58
CA SER A 125 -9.89 -11.77 -0.62
C SER A 125 -10.27 -12.91 -1.59
N ILE A 126 -9.42 -13.94 -1.70
CA ILE A 126 -9.70 -15.12 -2.54
C ILE A 126 -10.82 -15.96 -1.94
N ALA A 127 -10.78 -16.24 -0.64
CA ALA A 127 -11.78 -17.05 0.05
C ALA A 127 -13.17 -16.36 0.03
N ASP A 128 -13.23 -15.06 0.32
CA ASP A 128 -14.44 -14.25 0.20
C ASP A 128 -15.01 -14.28 -1.24
N GLY A 129 -14.13 -14.24 -2.26
CA GLY A 129 -14.52 -14.33 -3.67
C GLY A 129 -15.08 -15.70 -4.10
N VAL A 130 -14.69 -16.77 -3.40
CA VAL A 130 -15.21 -18.14 -3.63
C VAL A 130 -16.49 -18.39 -2.82
N GLY A 131 -16.86 -17.48 -1.91
CA GLY A 131 -18.07 -17.57 -1.09
C GLY A 131 -17.91 -18.40 0.19
N GLU A 132 -16.67 -18.70 0.58
CA GLU A 132 -16.37 -19.42 1.82
C GLU A 132 -16.05 -18.43 2.95
N PRO A 133 -16.70 -18.52 4.13
CA PRO A 133 -16.47 -17.60 5.27
C PRO A 133 -15.03 -17.61 5.81
N ALA A 134 -14.18 -16.69 5.34
CA ALA A 134 -12.80 -16.58 5.80
C ALA A 134 -12.71 -15.94 7.21
N SER A 135 -12.07 -16.61 8.16
CA SER A 135 -11.71 -16.02 9.46
C SER A 135 -10.42 -16.65 10.01
N LEU A 136 -9.64 -15.84 10.74
CA LEU A 136 -8.42 -16.27 11.44
C LEU A 136 -8.74 -17.06 12.72
N ASP A 137 -9.98 -16.95 13.23
CA ASP A 137 -10.46 -17.60 14.46
C ASP A 137 -11.15 -18.96 14.21
N LEU A 138 -11.23 -19.42 12.95
CA LEU A 138 -11.92 -20.67 12.59
C LEU A 138 -10.99 -21.88 12.50
N ASP A 139 -11.52 -23.05 12.89
CA ASP A 139 -10.81 -24.33 12.91
C ASP A 139 -10.21 -24.70 11.54
N SER A 140 -8.96 -25.17 11.57
CA SER A 140 -8.13 -25.56 10.42
C SER A 140 -8.73 -26.65 9.52
N HIS A 141 -9.82 -27.29 9.95
CA HIS A 141 -10.43 -28.43 9.26
C HIS A 141 -11.51 -28.03 8.23
N HIS A 142 -12.02 -26.78 8.27
CA HIS A 142 -13.06 -26.30 7.34
C HIS A 142 -12.54 -25.39 6.21
N PHE A 143 -11.29 -24.90 6.29
CA PHE A 143 -10.81 -23.81 5.41
C PHE A 143 -9.59 -24.15 4.54
N GLN A 144 -9.69 -25.23 3.76
CA GLN A 144 -8.61 -25.67 2.86
C GLN A 144 -8.19 -24.59 1.84
N TRP A 145 -9.14 -23.79 1.33
CA TRP A 145 -8.86 -22.76 0.32
C TRP A 145 -8.06 -21.57 0.85
N PHE A 146 -8.31 -21.12 2.07
CA PHE A 146 -7.56 -20.03 2.70
C PHE A 146 -6.10 -20.43 2.92
N TYR A 147 -5.86 -21.59 3.54
CA TYR A 147 -4.51 -22.10 3.79
C TYR A 147 -3.79 -22.47 2.49
N ALA A 148 -4.49 -23.06 1.51
CA ALA A 148 -3.92 -23.36 0.20
C ALA A 148 -3.53 -22.07 -0.56
N ALA A 149 -4.37 -21.03 -0.53
CA ALA A 149 -4.05 -19.74 -1.11
C ALA A 149 -2.85 -19.11 -0.41
N PHE A 150 -2.84 -19.06 0.92
CA PHE A 150 -1.73 -18.51 1.71
C PHE A 150 -0.40 -19.21 1.42
N VAL A 151 -0.36 -20.55 1.50
CA VAL A 151 0.84 -21.34 1.23
C VAL A 151 1.26 -21.20 -0.24
N GLY A 152 0.31 -21.27 -1.17
CA GLY A 152 0.56 -21.13 -2.61
C GLY A 152 1.15 -19.77 -2.97
N LEU A 153 0.57 -18.67 -2.46
CA LEU A 153 1.08 -17.31 -2.63
C LEU A 153 2.48 -17.16 -2.04
N THR A 154 2.73 -17.73 -0.86
CA THR A 154 4.04 -17.68 -0.20
C THR A 154 5.10 -18.41 -1.01
N ILE A 155 4.81 -19.64 -1.48
CA ILE A 155 5.72 -20.42 -2.31
C ILE A 155 5.99 -19.71 -3.63
N ALA A 156 4.97 -19.14 -4.27
CA ALA A 156 5.11 -18.40 -5.51
C ALA A 156 6.00 -17.16 -5.33
N ALA A 157 5.77 -16.38 -4.26
CA ALA A 157 6.59 -15.21 -3.94
C ALA A 157 8.06 -15.58 -3.71
N VAL A 158 8.33 -16.61 -2.89
CA VAL A 158 9.69 -17.10 -2.63
C VAL A 158 10.35 -17.59 -3.91
N SER A 159 9.60 -18.31 -4.76
CA SER A 159 10.11 -18.86 -6.02
C SER A 159 10.50 -17.75 -7.00
N ILE A 160 9.68 -16.70 -7.13
CA ILE A 160 9.99 -15.54 -8.00
C ILE A 160 11.20 -14.78 -7.47
N VAL A 161 11.25 -14.48 -6.17
CA VAL A 161 12.35 -13.71 -5.57
C VAL A 161 13.67 -14.49 -5.56
N SER A 162 13.62 -15.82 -5.56
CA SER A 162 14.81 -16.68 -5.62
C SER A 162 15.44 -16.76 -7.01
N LEU A 163 14.81 -16.17 -8.05
CA LEU A 163 15.38 -16.16 -9.38
C LEU A 163 16.69 -15.32 -9.40
N PRO A 164 17.80 -15.90 -9.87
CA PRO A 164 19.07 -15.19 -9.92
C PRO A 164 18.97 -13.98 -10.86
N GLN A 165 19.62 -12.88 -10.49
CA GLN A 165 19.70 -11.63 -11.26
C GLN A 165 18.36 -10.89 -11.46
N LEU A 166 17.30 -11.26 -10.73
CA LEU A 166 16.05 -10.50 -10.79
C LEU A 166 16.26 -9.10 -10.19
N PRO A 167 15.98 -8.01 -10.94
CA PRO A 167 16.16 -6.66 -10.43
C PRO A 167 15.03 -6.32 -9.44
N LEU A 168 15.31 -6.48 -8.14
CA LEU A 168 14.33 -6.32 -7.05
C LEU A 168 13.78 -4.90 -6.96
N ILE A 169 14.62 -3.87 -7.10
CA ILE A 169 14.17 -2.47 -6.99
C ILE A 169 13.16 -2.11 -8.09
N PRO A 170 13.42 -2.36 -9.40
CA PRO A 170 12.40 -2.21 -10.43
C PRO A 170 11.14 -3.04 -10.18
N LEU A 171 11.25 -4.28 -9.69
CA LEU A 171 10.09 -5.12 -9.38
C LEU A 171 9.21 -4.49 -8.28
N ILE A 172 9.81 -4.06 -7.17
CA ILE A 172 9.11 -3.40 -6.06
C ILE A 172 8.42 -2.13 -6.57
N TYR A 173 9.15 -1.32 -7.34
CA TYR A 173 8.66 -0.04 -7.84
C TYR A 173 7.52 -0.20 -8.85
N THR A 174 7.66 -1.11 -9.81
CA THR A 174 6.61 -1.41 -10.81
C THR A 174 5.37 -1.98 -10.15
N SER A 175 5.52 -2.85 -9.13
CA SER A 175 4.39 -3.33 -8.32
C SER A 175 3.62 -2.18 -7.67
N GLN A 176 4.31 -1.16 -7.13
CA GLN A 176 3.63 0.01 -6.57
C GLN A 176 2.90 0.83 -7.62
N VAL A 177 3.48 1.00 -8.81
CA VAL A 177 2.81 1.67 -9.93
C VAL A 177 1.54 0.91 -10.34
N VAL A 178 1.60 -0.43 -10.42
CA VAL A 178 0.42 -1.27 -10.69
C VAL A 178 -0.65 -1.07 -9.63
N ASN A 179 -0.29 -1.04 -8.33
CA ASN A 179 -1.24 -0.76 -7.25
C ASN A 179 -1.94 0.58 -7.46
N ALA A 180 -1.21 1.63 -7.85
CA ALA A 180 -1.79 2.95 -8.12
C ALA A 180 -2.75 2.95 -9.32
N VAL A 181 -2.44 2.18 -10.37
CA VAL A 181 -3.31 2.05 -11.56
C VAL A 181 -4.59 1.27 -11.24
N LEU A 182 -4.51 0.27 -10.35
CA LEU A 182 -5.67 -0.51 -9.90
C LEU A 182 -6.53 0.20 -8.84
N LEU A 183 -5.97 1.22 -8.18
CA LEU A 183 -6.62 1.95 -7.11
C LEU A 183 -7.96 2.58 -7.52
N PRO A 184 -8.08 3.33 -8.65
CA PRO A 184 -9.34 3.91 -9.10
C PRO A 184 -10.51 2.93 -9.11
N LEU A 185 -10.28 1.72 -9.64
CA LEU A 185 -11.32 0.68 -9.71
C LEU A 185 -11.86 0.34 -8.32
N HIS A 186 -10.97 0.18 -7.35
CA HIS A 186 -11.33 -0.17 -5.98
C HIS A 186 -12.05 0.98 -5.26
N VAL A 187 -11.49 2.19 -5.29
CA VAL A 187 -12.09 3.33 -4.56
C VAL A 187 -13.43 3.75 -5.16
N ILE A 188 -13.62 3.61 -6.48
CA ILE A 188 -14.91 3.86 -7.12
C ILE A 188 -15.93 2.81 -6.68
N ALA A 189 -15.57 1.52 -6.70
CA ALA A 189 -16.45 0.46 -6.23
C ALA A 189 -16.87 0.68 -4.77
N LEU A 190 -15.93 0.99 -3.88
CA LEU A 190 -16.19 1.29 -2.47
C LEU A 190 -17.08 2.52 -2.30
N GLN A 191 -16.85 3.58 -3.07
CA GLN A 191 -17.66 4.80 -3.01
C GLN A 191 -19.08 4.57 -3.52
N LEU A 192 -19.27 3.75 -4.55
CA LEU A 192 -20.61 3.39 -5.03
C LEU A 192 -21.34 2.55 -3.98
N LEU A 193 -20.69 1.52 -3.44
CA LEU A 193 -21.23 0.64 -2.40
C LEU A 193 -21.62 1.42 -1.14
N SER A 194 -20.77 2.34 -0.69
CA SER A 194 -21.00 3.18 0.48
C SER A 194 -22.09 4.23 0.29
N ASN A 195 -22.45 4.54 -0.96
CA ASN A 195 -23.55 5.44 -1.30
C ASN A 195 -24.88 4.71 -1.53
N ASP A 196 -24.85 3.38 -1.68
CA ASP A 196 -26.04 2.56 -1.90
C ASP A 196 -26.81 2.38 -0.59
N VAL A 197 -28.04 2.90 -0.58
CA VAL A 197 -28.93 2.85 0.58
C VAL A 197 -29.45 1.45 0.84
N SER A 198 -29.53 0.60 -0.19
CA SER A 198 -29.96 -0.80 -0.04
C SER A 198 -28.97 -1.62 0.80
N ILE A 199 -27.69 -1.20 0.81
CA ILE A 199 -26.60 -1.88 1.51
C ILE A 199 -26.30 -1.21 2.86
N THR A 200 -26.22 0.12 2.88
CA THR A 200 -25.81 0.89 4.07
C THR A 200 -26.95 1.22 5.02
N GLY A 201 -28.20 1.12 4.57
CA GLY A 201 -29.39 1.42 5.37
C GLY A 201 -29.33 2.81 6.02
N ALA A 202 -29.55 2.87 7.34
CA ALA A 202 -29.54 4.12 8.11
C ALA A 202 -28.14 4.71 8.34
N ALA A 203 -27.06 3.93 8.11
CA ALA A 203 -25.68 4.35 8.33
C ALA A 203 -25.07 5.07 7.10
N ARG A 204 -25.91 5.77 6.33
CA ARG A 204 -25.51 6.40 5.08
C ARG A 204 -24.39 7.42 5.29
N GLN A 205 -23.47 7.43 4.34
CA GLN A 205 -22.48 8.48 4.19
C GLN A 205 -23.12 9.89 4.19
N GLY A 206 -22.64 10.76 5.08
CA GLY A 206 -23.02 12.18 5.09
C GLY A 206 -22.51 12.94 3.85
N LEU A 207 -23.15 14.07 3.53
CA LEU A 207 -22.82 14.86 2.34
C LEU A 207 -21.33 15.25 2.27
N TRP A 208 -20.74 15.65 3.39
CA TRP A 208 -19.32 16.02 3.47
C TRP A 208 -18.38 14.85 3.15
N SER A 209 -18.63 13.68 3.73
CA SER A 209 -17.86 12.47 3.44
C SER A 209 -18.01 12.05 1.98
N ARG A 210 -19.21 12.24 1.39
CA ARG A 210 -19.44 11.97 -0.03
C ARG A 210 -18.62 12.86 -0.93
N VAL A 211 -18.67 14.17 -0.70
CA VAL A 211 -17.92 15.14 -1.49
C VAL A 211 -16.42 14.90 -1.35
N ALA A 212 -15.92 14.70 -0.12
CA ALA A 212 -14.53 14.36 0.12
C ALA A 212 -14.10 13.08 -0.61
N GLY A 213 -14.93 12.03 -0.59
CA GLY A 213 -14.67 10.78 -1.31
C GLY A 213 -14.54 10.98 -2.82
N TRP A 214 -15.45 11.75 -3.43
CA TRP A 214 -15.37 12.07 -4.87
C TRP A 214 -14.19 12.95 -5.23
N ILE A 215 -13.81 13.91 -4.38
CA ILE A 215 -12.59 14.72 -4.56
C ILE A 215 -11.35 13.83 -4.51
N SER A 216 -11.25 12.91 -3.55
CA SER A 216 -10.15 11.96 -3.45
C SER A 216 -10.06 11.06 -4.69
N ILE A 217 -11.19 10.56 -5.19
CA ILE A 217 -11.23 9.78 -6.43
C ILE A 217 -10.75 10.61 -7.62
N ALA A 218 -11.21 11.86 -7.75
CA ALA A 218 -10.80 12.75 -8.82
C ALA A 218 -9.28 13.03 -8.78
N LEU A 219 -8.71 13.20 -7.59
CA LEU A 219 -7.27 13.40 -7.41
C LEU A 219 -6.48 12.14 -7.80
N ILE A 220 -6.92 10.95 -7.37
CA ILE A 220 -6.30 9.67 -7.74
C ILE A 220 -6.34 9.49 -9.25
N LEU A 221 -7.50 9.71 -9.88
CA LEU A 221 -7.64 9.63 -11.34
C LEU A 221 -6.73 10.63 -12.06
N ALA A 222 -6.62 11.86 -11.57
CA ALA A 222 -5.72 12.85 -12.14
C ALA A 222 -4.25 12.41 -12.05
N CYS A 223 -3.83 11.83 -10.92
CA CYS A 223 -2.48 11.29 -10.76
C CYS A 223 -2.20 10.12 -11.71
N VAL A 224 -3.13 9.17 -11.85
CA VAL A 224 -2.99 8.03 -12.76
C VAL A 224 -3.00 8.48 -14.22
N ALA A 225 -3.86 9.44 -14.57
CA ALA A 225 -3.90 10.03 -15.92
C ALA A 225 -2.60 10.78 -16.23
N ALA A 226 -2.05 11.54 -15.28
CA ALA A 226 -0.77 12.24 -15.45
C ALA A 226 0.40 11.24 -15.63
N LEU A 227 0.39 10.13 -14.89
CA LEU A 227 1.34 9.04 -15.11
C LEU A 227 1.23 8.49 -16.54
N GLY A 228 0.02 8.11 -16.97
CA GLY A 228 -0.21 7.59 -18.33
C GLY A 228 0.20 8.58 -19.42
N TRP A 229 -0.11 9.85 -19.23
CA TRP A 229 0.33 10.92 -20.14
C TRP A 229 1.84 11.06 -20.19
N SER A 230 2.52 10.96 -19.04
CA SER A 230 3.98 11.05 -18.98
C SER A 230 4.69 9.89 -19.68
N TRP A 231 4.07 8.70 -19.68
CA TRP A 231 4.56 7.54 -20.42
C TRP A 231 4.35 7.70 -21.92
N ILE A 232 3.21 8.22 -22.35
CA ILE A 232 2.90 8.46 -23.78
C ILE A 232 3.75 9.63 -24.33
N GLY A 233 3.93 10.70 -23.54
CA GLY A 233 4.72 11.87 -23.91
C GLY A 233 6.23 11.67 -23.84
N GLY A 234 6.71 10.71 -23.05
CA GLY A 234 8.13 10.32 -22.94
C GLY A 234 8.62 9.36 -24.04
N ILE A 235 7.76 8.99 -25.00
CA ILE A 235 8.11 8.23 -26.22
C ILE A 235 8.64 9.19 -27.33
N LYS A 236 8.88 10.47 -27.01
CA LYS A 236 9.58 11.44 -27.87
C LYS A 236 10.92 11.85 -27.28
#